data_AF-A0A7U4P7X2-F1
#
_entry.id   AF-A0A7U4P7X2-F1
#
_cell.length_a   1.000
_cell.length_b   1.000
_cell.length_c   1.000
_cell.angle_alpha   90.00
_cell.angle_beta   90.00
_cell.angle_gamma   90.00
#
_symmetry.space_group_name_H-M   'P 1'
#
loop_
_entity.id
_entity.type
_entity.pdbx_description
1 polymer ?
#
loop_
_entity_poly.entity_id
_entity_poly.type
_entity_poly.pdbx_seq_one_letter_code
_entity_poly.pdbx_strand_id
1 'polypeptide(L)'
;MAASEVAIAASHVATAAAQVPAVNGWTLVLTSAVVASLINGGVLWWLKRGDRRREDQANAKRRELAHRDAAYVLEAFAREANDYSAAIDDALPEYCRHDMTAFDRLDHVHLRFDLPPATVVSELSAARVDELRELREGVGQSAAWVAGQHHWTGKDDEYEFETQRAIHFGSVACRLADAMRAEVGVSPYSMTAQYLADFDAQFERLAERYAKRQGCLELIPELQPRMKDRFPGLLVVESEGL
;
A
#
# COMPACT_ATOMS: atom_id res chain seq x y z
N MET A 1 -25.98 -0.55 34.94
CA MET A 1 -26.23 0.83 35.40
C MET A 1 -27.33 1.54 34.60
N ALA A 2 -27.41 1.41 33.27
CA ALA A 2 -28.43 2.10 32.45
C ALA A 2 -29.91 1.71 32.70
N ALA A 3 -30.20 0.48 33.14
CA ALA A 3 -31.57 0.08 33.50
C ALA A 3 -32.11 0.81 34.75
N SER A 4 -31.21 1.25 35.63
CA SER A 4 -31.55 1.98 36.86
C SER A 4 -32.04 3.40 36.56
N GLU A 5 -31.45 4.06 35.56
CA GLU A 5 -31.78 5.45 35.20
C GLU A 5 -33.15 5.53 34.52
N VAL A 6 -33.48 4.54 33.69
CA VAL A 6 -34.81 4.42 33.06
C VAL A 6 -35.89 4.15 34.11
N ALA A 7 -35.60 3.32 35.12
CA ALA A 7 -36.53 3.07 36.23
C ALA A 7 -36.76 4.30 37.11
N ILE A 8 -35.71 5.10 37.37
CA ILE A 8 -35.79 6.35 38.13
C ILE A 8 -36.62 7.39 37.34
N ALA A 9 -36.39 7.52 36.04
CA ALA A 9 -37.18 8.40 35.17
C ALA A 9 -38.67 7.99 35.12
N ALA A 10 -38.96 6.69 35.03
CA ALA A 10 -40.33 6.17 35.09
C ALA A 10 -41.00 6.42 36.45
N SER A 11 -40.24 6.31 37.55
CA SER A 11 -40.74 6.55 38.91
C SER A 11 -41.10 8.03 39.14
N HIS A 12 -40.28 8.97 38.64
CA HIS A 12 -40.58 10.40 38.76
C HIS A 12 -41.84 10.82 37.98
N VAL A 13 -42.11 10.18 36.84
CA VAL A 13 -43.33 10.40 36.05
C VAL A 13 -44.58 9.89 36.77
N ALA A 14 -44.49 8.74 37.45
CA ALA A 14 -45.60 8.20 38.24
C ALA A 14 -45.97 9.12 39.42
N THR A 15 -44.98 9.72 40.08
CA THR A 15 -45.22 10.69 41.16
C THR A 15 -45.78 12.02 40.67
N ALA A 16 -45.39 12.49 39.48
CA ALA A 16 -45.92 13.73 38.90
C ALA A 16 -47.39 13.58 38.46
N ALA A 17 -47.81 12.39 38.04
CA ALA A 17 -49.20 12.12 37.65
C ALA A 17 -50.18 12.07 38.85
N ALA A 18 -49.68 11.80 40.06
CA ALA A 18 -50.50 11.61 41.25
C ALA A 18 -50.84 12.92 42.01
N GLN A 19 -50.21 14.06 41.67
CA GLN A 19 -50.34 15.32 42.43
C GLN A 19 -50.81 16.54 41.61
N VAL A 20 -51.47 16.37 40.47
CA VAL A 20 -51.96 17.51 39.69
C VAL A 20 -53.42 17.84 40.09
N PRO A 21 -53.75 19.10 40.47
CA PRO A 21 -55.13 19.54 40.66
C PRO A 21 -55.91 19.37 39.36
N ALA A 22 -57.25 19.32 39.43
CA ALA A 22 -58.10 19.23 38.25
C ALA A 22 -57.82 20.38 37.26
N VAL A 23 -57.01 20.11 36.23
CA VAL A 23 -56.67 21.04 35.15
C VAL A 23 -57.12 20.43 33.82
N ASN A 24 -57.90 21.24 33.09
CA ASN A 24 -58.48 21.03 31.75
C ASN A 24 -57.89 19.87 30.91
N GLY A 25 -58.76 18.97 30.43
CA GLY A 25 -58.38 17.79 29.65
C GLY A 25 -57.58 18.05 28.37
N TRP A 26 -57.52 19.28 27.88
CA TRP A 26 -56.70 19.67 26.73
C TRP A 26 -55.20 19.75 27.04
N THR A 27 -54.81 20.25 28.22
CA THR A 27 -53.39 20.36 28.61
C THR A 27 -52.79 18.98 28.85
N LEU A 28 -53.57 18.05 29.39
CA LEU A 28 -53.14 16.68 29.69
C LEU A 28 -52.91 15.84 28.42
N VAL A 29 -53.72 16.07 27.38
CA VAL A 29 -53.59 15.44 26.05
C VAL A 29 -52.42 16.03 25.25
N LEU A 30 -52.20 17.35 25.33
CA LEU A 30 -51.05 18.00 24.71
C LEU A 30 -49.72 17.56 25.34
N THR A 31 -49.64 17.39 26.66
CA THR A 31 -48.43 16.90 27.33
C THR A 31 -48.13 15.44 27.00
N SER A 32 -49.14 14.59 26.86
CA SER A 32 -48.95 13.16 26.58
C SER A 32 -48.56 12.90 25.12
N ALA A 33 -49.10 13.65 24.16
CA ALA A 33 -48.69 13.57 22.75
C ALA A 33 -47.25 14.07 22.52
N VAL A 34 -46.82 15.11 23.24
CA VAL A 34 -45.44 15.64 23.16
C VAL A 34 -44.44 14.69 23.82
N VAL A 35 -44.80 14.05 24.93
CA VAL A 35 -43.95 13.04 25.58
C VAL A 35 -43.84 11.78 24.71
N ALA A 36 -44.95 11.34 24.09
CA ALA A 36 -44.93 10.18 23.19
C ALA A 36 -44.11 10.43 21.90
N SER A 37 -44.15 11.64 21.35
CA SER A 37 -43.36 12.00 20.16
C SER A 37 -41.86 12.11 20.45
N LEU A 38 -41.47 12.56 21.65
CA LEU A 38 -40.08 12.58 22.10
C LEU A 38 -39.53 11.17 22.35
N ILE A 39 -40.31 10.28 22.94
CA ILE A 39 -39.91 8.88 23.15
C ILE A 39 -39.73 8.17 21.80
N ASN A 40 -40.70 8.32 20.88
CA ASN A 40 -40.59 7.72 19.54
C ASN A 40 -39.44 8.32 18.72
N GLY A 41 -39.25 9.65 18.77
CA GLY A 41 -38.15 10.32 18.10
C GLY A 41 -36.78 9.91 18.65
N GLY A 42 -36.67 9.75 19.98
CA GLY A 42 -35.46 9.28 20.65
C GLY A 42 -35.09 7.85 20.30
N VAL A 43 -36.06 6.93 20.28
CA VAL A 43 -35.86 5.53 19.87
C VAL A 43 -35.46 5.44 18.39
N LEU A 44 -36.12 6.18 17.50
CA LEU A 44 -35.80 6.19 16.07
C LEU A 44 -34.39 6.76 15.81
N TRP A 45 -34.02 7.83 16.52
CA TRP A 45 -32.67 8.39 16.46
C TRP A 45 -31.61 7.42 16.99
N TRP A 46 -31.91 6.70 18.07
CA TRP A 46 -31.01 5.71 18.65
C TRP A 46 -30.81 4.50 17.74
N LEU A 47 -31.88 3.98 17.13
CA LEU A 47 -31.80 2.93 16.11
C LEU A 47 -31.00 3.39 14.89
N LYS A 48 -31.29 4.58 14.36
CA LYS A 48 -30.54 5.18 13.24
C LYS A 48 -29.07 5.40 13.57
N ARG A 49 -28.74 5.74 14.83
CA ARG A 49 -27.36 5.86 15.30
C ARG A 49 -26.69 4.50 15.44
N GLY A 50 -27.43 3.46 15.84
CA GLY A 50 -26.96 2.08 15.87
C GLY A 50 -26.65 1.54 14.47
N ASP A 51 -27.54 1.77 13.51
CA ASP A 51 -27.36 1.34 12.12
C ASP A 51 -26.18 2.05 11.46
N ARG A 52 -26.05 3.36 11.62
CA ARG A 52 -24.87 4.11 11.17
C ARG A 52 -23.57 3.55 11.74
N ARG A 53 -23.53 3.23 13.03
CA ARG A 53 -22.33 2.64 13.65
C ARG A 53 -22.00 1.27 13.06
N ARG A 54 -23.01 0.45 12.73
CA ARG A 54 -22.80 -0.87 12.11
C ARG A 54 -22.30 -0.72 10.67
N GLU A 55 -22.86 0.22 9.90
CA GLU A 55 -22.40 0.54 8.56
C GLU A 55 -20.96 1.08 8.56
N ASP A 56 -20.64 2.00 9.48
CA ASP A 56 -19.30 2.55 9.65
C ASP A 56 -18.28 1.45 10.01
N GLN A 57 -18.65 0.54 10.91
CA GLN A 57 -17.80 -0.61 11.29
C GLN A 57 -17.61 -1.59 10.13
N ALA A 58 -18.67 -1.87 9.36
CA ALA A 58 -18.59 -2.73 8.19
C ALA A 58 -17.68 -2.12 7.12
N ASN A 59 -17.80 -0.81 6.87
CA ASN A 59 -16.97 -0.07 5.93
C ASN A 59 -15.51 -0.01 6.39
N ALA A 60 -15.26 0.24 7.67
CA ALA A 60 -13.91 0.22 8.23
C ALA A 60 -13.24 -1.14 8.05
N LYS A 61 -13.97 -2.23 8.31
CA LYS A 61 -13.47 -3.60 8.12
C LYS A 61 -13.18 -3.91 6.64
N ARG A 62 -14.02 -3.45 5.71
CA ARG A 62 -13.76 -3.63 4.26
C ARG A 62 -12.50 -2.91 3.83
N ARG A 63 -12.32 -1.67 4.27
CA ARG A 63 -11.10 -0.89 4.00
C ARG A 63 -9.86 -1.56 4.58
N GLU A 64 -9.91 -2.03 5.82
CA GLU A 64 -8.82 -2.76 6.46
C GLU A 64 -8.39 -3.98 5.63
N LEU A 65 -9.36 -4.80 5.22
CA LEU A 65 -9.10 -5.96 4.37
C LEU A 65 -8.52 -5.56 3.01
N ALA A 66 -9.05 -4.51 2.37
CA ALA A 66 -8.53 -4.04 1.10
C ALA A 66 -7.08 -3.53 1.18
N HIS A 67 -6.74 -2.75 2.20
CA HIS A 67 -5.35 -2.28 2.40
C HIS A 67 -4.41 -3.45 2.68
N ARG A 68 -4.86 -4.45 3.45
CA ARG A 68 -4.09 -5.66 3.72
C ARG A 68 -3.89 -6.49 2.45
N ASP A 69 -4.92 -6.67 1.63
CA ASP A 69 -4.83 -7.42 0.38
C ASP A 69 -3.93 -6.70 -0.63
N ALA A 70 -4.02 -5.36 -0.72
CA ALA A 70 -3.11 -4.56 -1.54
C ALA A 70 -1.66 -4.67 -1.05
N ALA A 71 -1.43 -4.59 0.26
CA ALA A 71 -0.10 -4.79 0.85
C ALA A 71 0.45 -6.19 0.54
N TYR A 72 -0.37 -7.24 0.57
CA TYR A 72 0.09 -8.59 0.22
C TYR A 72 0.55 -8.72 -1.23
N VAL A 73 -0.13 -8.09 -2.17
CA VAL A 73 0.28 -8.08 -3.59
C VAL A 73 1.64 -7.40 -3.75
N LEU A 74 1.86 -6.27 -3.05
CA LEU A 74 3.13 -5.56 -3.03
C LEU A 74 4.25 -6.37 -2.37
N GLU A 75 3.96 -7.05 -1.27
CA GLU A 75 4.91 -7.93 -0.56
C GLU A 75 5.31 -9.14 -1.40
N ALA A 76 4.36 -9.72 -2.14
CA ALA A 76 4.62 -10.81 -3.06
C ALA A 76 5.55 -10.35 -4.20
N PHE A 77 5.28 -9.18 -4.78
CA PHE A 77 6.14 -8.60 -5.80
C PHE A 77 7.54 -8.26 -5.26
N ALA A 78 7.65 -7.69 -4.06
CA ALA A 78 8.94 -7.40 -3.43
C ALA A 78 9.75 -8.68 -3.19
N ARG A 79 9.09 -9.76 -2.75
CA ARG A 79 9.72 -11.07 -2.63
C ARG A 79 10.21 -11.58 -3.98
N GLU A 80 9.37 -11.53 -5.02
CA GLU A 80 9.74 -11.98 -6.36
C GLU A 80 10.94 -11.18 -6.91
N ALA A 81 10.98 -9.87 -6.70
CA ALA A 81 12.14 -9.04 -7.04
C ALA A 81 13.41 -9.43 -6.29
N ASN A 82 13.30 -9.74 -4.99
CA ASN A 82 14.44 -10.18 -4.21
C ASN A 82 14.95 -11.54 -4.67
N ASP A 83 14.03 -12.51 -4.85
CA ASP A 83 14.34 -13.86 -5.34
C ASP A 83 14.96 -13.81 -6.75
N TYR A 84 14.44 -12.94 -7.63
CA TYR A 84 14.97 -12.75 -8.98
C TYR A 84 16.38 -12.13 -8.97
N SER A 85 16.60 -11.10 -8.16
CA SER A 85 17.92 -10.48 -8.03
C SER A 85 18.95 -11.47 -7.49
N ALA A 86 18.59 -12.29 -6.50
CA ALA A 86 19.47 -13.33 -5.97
C ALA A 86 19.82 -14.38 -7.04
N ALA A 87 18.83 -14.76 -7.87
CA ALA A 87 19.06 -15.70 -8.96
C ALA A 87 19.98 -15.14 -10.06
N ILE A 88 19.94 -13.82 -10.32
CA ILE A 88 20.90 -13.15 -11.20
C ILE A 88 22.30 -13.14 -10.58
N ASP A 89 22.42 -12.80 -9.30
CA ASP A 89 23.70 -12.80 -8.56
C ASP A 89 24.37 -14.19 -8.59
N ASP A 90 23.58 -15.27 -8.56
CA ASP A 90 24.07 -16.64 -8.68
C ASP A 90 24.50 -17.02 -10.11
N ALA A 91 23.74 -16.57 -11.13
CA ALA A 91 23.98 -16.93 -12.53
C ALA A 91 25.14 -16.13 -13.18
N LEU A 92 25.33 -14.86 -12.80
CA LEU A 92 26.32 -13.98 -13.41
C LEU A 92 27.76 -14.52 -13.32
N PRO A 93 28.24 -15.04 -12.16
CA PRO A 93 29.56 -15.66 -12.08
C PRO A 93 29.73 -16.91 -12.95
N GLU A 94 28.66 -17.68 -13.17
CA GLU A 94 28.68 -18.85 -14.06
C GLU A 94 28.82 -18.40 -15.52
N TYR A 95 28.06 -17.38 -15.93
CA TYR A 95 28.19 -16.76 -17.24
C TYR A 95 29.59 -16.20 -17.49
N CYS A 96 30.19 -15.51 -16.51
CA CYS A 96 31.57 -15.01 -16.61
C CYS A 96 32.63 -16.12 -16.73
N ARG A 97 32.30 -17.38 -16.34
CA ARG A 97 33.15 -18.56 -16.56
C ARG A 97 32.89 -19.24 -17.90
N HIS A 98 32.19 -18.56 -18.81
CA HIS A 98 31.79 -19.02 -20.14
C HIS A 98 30.70 -20.11 -20.16
N ASP A 99 29.90 -20.23 -19.11
CA ASP A 99 28.63 -20.97 -19.21
C ASP A 99 27.56 -20.06 -19.84
N MET A 100 27.46 -20.13 -21.18
CA MET A 100 26.53 -19.29 -21.95
C MET A 100 25.05 -19.59 -21.66
N THR A 101 24.76 -20.69 -20.96
CA THR A 101 23.41 -21.14 -20.59
C THR A 101 23.03 -20.82 -19.15
N ALA A 102 23.92 -20.20 -18.37
CA ALA A 102 23.70 -19.86 -16.96
C ALA A 102 22.38 -19.09 -16.73
N PHE A 103 22.02 -18.22 -17.66
CA PHE A 103 20.82 -17.42 -17.62
C PHE A 103 19.56 -18.09 -18.19
N ASP A 104 19.66 -19.24 -18.85
CA ASP A 104 18.49 -19.88 -19.50
C ASP A 104 17.42 -20.29 -18.47
N ARG A 105 17.83 -20.46 -17.20
CA ARG A 105 16.92 -20.72 -16.07
C ARG A 105 16.16 -19.47 -15.62
N LEU A 106 16.65 -18.28 -15.97
CA LEU A 106 16.07 -16.98 -15.62
C LEU A 106 15.17 -16.40 -16.72
N ASP A 107 15.28 -16.86 -17.97
CA ASP A 107 14.51 -16.38 -19.13
C ASP A 107 12.97 -16.49 -18.96
N HIS A 108 12.47 -17.15 -17.90
CA HIS A 108 11.05 -17.26 -17.57
C HIS A 108 10.59 -16.34 -16.43
N VAL A 109 11.52 -15.70 -15.72
CA VAL A 109 11.24 -14.85 -14.55
C VAL A 109 11.42 -13.40 -14.98
N HIS A 110 10.38 -12.79 -15.53
CA HIS A 110 10.38 -11.36 -15.81
C HIS A 110 9.61 -10.61 -14.74
N LEU A 111 10.24 -9.61 -14.14
CA LEU A 111 9.60 -8.77 -13.15
C LEU A 111 8.38 -8.05 -13.73
N ARG A 112 7.21 -8.42 -13.20
CA ARG A 112 5.92 -7.81 -13.54
C ARG A 112 5.12 -7.54 -12.28
N PHE A 113 4.53 -6.35 -12.21
CA PHE A 113 3.59 -6.01 -11.15
C PHE A 113 2.15 -6.05 -11.68
N ASP A 114 1.32 -6.90 -11.07
CA ASP A 114 -0.11 -6.95 -11.33
C ASP A 114 -0.87 -6.18 -10.26
N LEU A 115 -1.82 -5.36 -10.69
CA LEU A 115 -2.67 -4.62 -9.76
C LEU A 115 -3.54 -5.57 -8.93
N PRO A 116 -3.88 -5.21 -7.67
CA PRO A 116 -4.89 -5.93 -6.92
C PRO A 116 -6.23 -5.99 -7.67
N PRO A 117 -7.10 -6.96 -7.35
CA PRO A 117 -8.43 -7.06 -7.96
C PRO A 117 -9.22 -5.74 -7.85
N ALA A 118 -10.09 -5.46 -8.82
CA ALA A 118 -10.88 -4.23 -8.86
C ALA A 118 -11.70 -3.99 -7.58
N THR A 119 -12.13 -5.07 -6.91
CA THR A 119 -12.85 -5.03 -5.63
C THR A 119 -12.00 -4.52 -4.46
N VAL A 120 -10.69 -4.76 -4.50
CA VAL A 120 -9.73 -4.22 -3.54
C VAL A 120 -9.47 -2.76 -3.86
N VAL A 121 -9.15 -2.46 -5.13
CA VAL A 121 -8.85 -1.11 -5.62
C VAL A 121 -10.00 -0.13 -5.35
N SER A 122 -11.26 -0.56 -5.46
CA SER A 122 -12.42 0.30 -5.20
C SER A 122 -12.57 0.75 -3.74
N GLU A 123 -11.91 0.08 -2.80
CA GLU A 123 -11.96 0.37 -1.36
C GLU A 123 -10.74 1.20 -0.89
N LEU A 124 -9.76 1.42 -1.77
CA LEU A 124 -8.57 2.24 -1.50
C LEU A 124 -8.84 3.73 -1.76
N SER A 125 -7.99 4.59 -1.22
CA SER A 125 -8.01 6.02 -1.57
C SER A 125 -7.50 6.24 -2.99
N ALA A 126 -7.93 7.32 -3.64
CA ALA A 126 -7.47 7.66 -5.00
C ALA A 126 -5.94 7.75 -5.09
N ALA A 127 -5.29 8.38 -4.10
CA ALA A 127 -3.84 8.47 -4.02
C ALA A 127 -3.16 7.09 -4.01
N ARG A 128 -3.69 6.14 -3.22
CA ARG A 128 -3.17 4.76 -3.19
C ARG A 128 -3.38 4.01 -4.49
N VAL A 129 -4.48 4.26 -5.19
CA VAL A 129 -4.71 3.69 -6.52
C VAL A 129 -3.73 4.26 -7.54
N ASP A 130 -3.43 5.55 -7.48
CA ASP A 130 -2.49 6.20 -8.39
C ASP A 130 -1.06 5.69 -8.14
N GLU A 131 -0.60 5.59 -6.89
CA GLU A 131 0.72 5.01 -6.56
C GLU A 131 0.88 3.56 -7.07
N LEU A 132 -0.18 2.74 -6.96
CA LEU A 132 -0.17 1.36 -7.49
C LEU A 132 -0.09 1.33 -9.03
N ARG A 133 -0.76 2.27 -9.70
CA ARG A 133 -0.70 2.39 -11.16
C ARG A 133 0.66 2.89 -11.62
N GLU A 134 1.20 3.90 -10.97
CA GLU A 134 2.54 4.43 -11.23
C GLU A 134 3.59 3.33 -11.07
N LEU A 135 3.50 2.50 -10.02
CA LEU A 135 4.37 1.33 -9.88
C LEU A 135 4.24 0.36 -11.06
N ARG A 136 3.02 -0.01 -11.44
CA ARG A 136 2.78 -0.92 -12.58
C ARG A 136 3.34 -0.36 -13.89
N GLU A 137 3.06 0.90 -14.16
CA GLU A 137 3.51 1.59 -15.37
C GLU A 137 5.03 1.73 -15.38
N GLY A 138 5.65 2.12 -14.27
CA GLY A 138 7.10 2.21 -14.12
C GLY A 138 7.79 0.86 -14.37
N VAL A 139 7.30 -0.22 -13.75
CA VAL A 139 7.85 -1.57 -13.97
C VAL A 139 7.80 -1.95 -15.46
N GLY A 140 6.69 -1.65 -16.14
CA GLY A 140 6.50 -1.95 -17.55
C GLY A 140 7.34 -1.07 -18.49
N GLN A 141 7.44 0.23 -18.22
CA GLN A 141 8.28 1.17 -18.97
C GLN A 141 9.75 0.81 -18.86
N SER A 142 10.20 0.48 -17.65
CA SER A 142 11.58 0.06 -17.40
C SER A 142 11.90 -1.27 -18.11
N ALA A 143 10.96 -2.23 -18.13
CA ALA A 143 11.12 -3.47 -18.91
C ALA A 143 11.29 -3.19 -20.41
N ALA A 144 10.44 -2.31 -20.96
CA ALA A 144 10.53 -1.91 -22.36
C ALA A 144 11.83 -1.18 -22.68
N TRP A 145 12.33 -0.37 -21.73
CA TRP A 145 13.62 0.30 -21.85
C TRP A 145 14.77 -0.71 -21.91
N VAL A 146 14.81 -1.71 -21.01
CA VAL A 146 15.84 -2.77 -21.03
C VAL A 146 15.79 -3.55 -22.34
N ALA A 147 14.61 -3.97 -22.79
CA ALA A 147 14.45 -4.66 -24.07
C ALA A 147 14.93 -3.82 -25.27
N GLY A 148 14.85 -2.48 -25.17
CA GLY A 148 15.36 -1.56 -26.17
C GLY A 148 16.89 -1.52 -26.27
N GLN A 149 17.62 -1.94 -25.23
CA GLN A 149 19.09 -1.87 -25.20
C GLN A 149 19.79 -3.06 -25.86
N HIS A 150 19.06 -4.17 -26.11
CA HIS A 150 19.58 -5.44 -26.64
C HIS A 150 20.52 -5.34 -27.84
N HIS A 151 20.38 -4.30 -28.67
CA HIS A 151 21.18 -4.13 -29.88
C HIS A 151 22.63 -3.66 -29.64
N TRP A 152 22.94 -3.14 -28.44
CA TRP A 152 24.27 -2.63 -28.09
C TRP A 152 24.82 -3.18 -26.77
N THR A 153 24.01 -3.90 -25.99
CA THR A 153 24.38 -4.50 -24.70
C THR A 153 24.73 -5.99 -24.80
N GLY A 154 25.62 -6.46 -23.94
CA GLY A 154 25.81 -7.89 -23.70
C GLY A 154 24.67 -8.49 -22.86
N LYS A 155 24.57 -9.83 -22.81
CA LYS A 155 23.60 -10.53 -21.96
C LYS A 155 23.85 -10.22 -20.47
N ASP A 156 25.10 -10.05 -20.08
CA ASP A 156 25.50 -9.62 -18.73
C ASP A 156 25.03 -8.20 -18.40
N ASP A 157 25.15 -7.25 -19.34
CA ASP A 157 24.65 -5.88 -19.15
C ASP A 157 23.12 -5.86 -18.98
N GLU A 158 22.39 -6.66 -19.79
CA GLU A 158 20.93 -6.79 -19.67
C GLU A 158 20.50 -7.27 -18.28
N TYR A 159 21.15 -8.31 -17.76
CA TYR A 159 20.86 -8.85 -16.43
C TYR A 159 21.35 -7.92 -15.30
N GLU A 160 22.36 -7.08 -15.55
CA GLU A 160 22.70 -5.99 -14.63
C GLU A 160 21.56 -4.95 -14.57
N PHE A 161 20.94 -4.58 -15.69
CA PHE A 161 19.77 -3.72 -15.67
C PHE A 161 18.56 -4.36 -15.00
N GLU A 162 18.33 -5.66 -15.19
CA GLU A 162 17.27 -6.39 -14.48
C GLU A 162 17.49 -6.39 -12.96
N THR A 163 18.74 -6.52 -12.50
CA THR A 163 19.10 -6.37 -11.08
C THR A 163 18.78 -4.95 -10.59
N GLN A 164 19.12 -3.92 -11.35
CA GLN A 164 18.78 -2.54 -11.01
C GLN A 164 17.26 -2.32 -10.93
N ARG A 165 16.48 -2.92 -11.83
CA ARG A 165 15.01 -2.90 -11.81
C ARG A 165 14.46 -3.56 -10.55
N ALA A 166 14.99 -4.74 -10.20
CA ALA A 166 14.62 -5.46 -8.98
C ALA A 166 14.86 -4.62 -7.73
N ILE A 167 16.04 -4.02 -7.60
CA ILE A 167 16.40 -3.13 -6.49
C ILE A 167 15.43 -1.94 -6.40
N HIS A 168 15.22 -1.24 -7.52
CA HIS A 168 14.39 -0.04 -7.52
C HIS A 168 12.94 -0.37 -7.17
N PHE A 169 12.27 -1.20 -7.98
CA PHE A 169 10.84 -1.44 -7.83
C PHE A 169 10.51 -2.32 -6.62
N GLY A 170 11.39 -3.25 -6.25
CA GLY A 170 11.26 -4.02 -5.01
C GLY A 170 11.29 -3.13 -3.76
N SER A 171 12.19 -2.15 -3.72
CA SER A 171 12.25 -1.17 -2.62
C SER A 171 11.02 -0.27 -2.57
N VAL A 172 10.50 0.18 -3.72
CA VAL A 172 9.26 0.97 -3.81
C VAL A 172 8.06 0.16 -3.31
N ALA A 173 7.95 -1.10 -3.73
CA ALA A 173 6.86 -1.98 -3.31
C ALA A 173 6.88 -2.24 -1.80
N CYS A 174 8.05 -2.45 -1.18
CA CYS A 174 8.16 -2.59 0.27
C CYS A 174 7.64 -1.36 1.01
N ARG A 175 8.08 -0.16 0.59
CA ARG A 175 7.67 1.10 1.21
C ARG A 175 6.16 1.35 1.04
N LEU A 176 5.62 1.01 -0.12
CA LEU A 176 4.19 1.14 -0.39
C LEU A 176 3.37 0.14 0.45
N ALA A 177 3.84 -1.10 0.61
CA ALA A 177 3.19 -2.10 1.45
C ALA A 177 3.12 -1.67 2.92
N ASP A 178 4.22 -1.16 3.46
CA ASP A 178 4.28 -0.63 4.82
C ASP A 178 3.36 0.58 5.00
N ALA A 179 3.29 1.47 4.01
CA ALA A 179 2.39 2.61 4.02
C ALA A 179 0.91 2.18 4.02
N MET A 180 0.53 1.20 3.19
CA MET A 180 -0.83 0.64 3.17
C MET A 180 -1.23 0.03 4.53
N ARG A 181 -0.31 -0.71 5.17
CA ARG A 181 -0.56 -1.30 6.50
C ARG A 181 -0.70 -0.24 7.58
N ALA A 182 0.17 0.78 7.55
CA ALA A 182 0.17 1.87 8.52
C ALA A 182 -1.15 2.66 8.49
N GLU A 183 -1.74 2.88 7.31
CA GLU A 183 -3.03 3.60 7.16
C GLU A 183 -4.19 2.95 7.89
N VAL A 184 -4.16 1.62 8.05
CA VAL A 184 -5.21 0.85 8.74
C VAL A 184 -4.75 0.35 10.12
N GLY A 185 -3.60 0.81 10.61
CA GLY A 185 -3.07 0.44 11.93
C GLY A 185 -2.65 -1.03 12.06
N VAL A 186 -2.38 -1.69 10.94
CA VAL A 186 -1.90 -3.08 10.90
C VAL A 186 -0.38 -3.09 11.05
N SER A 187 0.16 -4.00 11.85
CA SER A 187 1.61 -4.12 12.01
C SER A 187 2.29 -4.46 10.68
N PRO A 188 3.49 -3.92 10.41
CA PRO A 188 4.29 -4.28 9.24
C PRO A 188 4.54 -5.78 9.16
N TYR A 189 4.63 -6.32 7.95
CA TYR A 189 5.04 -7.70 7.76
C TYR A 189 6.55 -7.82 7.92
N SER A 190 6.99 -8.67 8.85
CA SER A 190 8.42 -8.75 9.23
C SER A 190 9.38 -9.02 8.05
N MET A 191 8.95 -9.77 7.04
CA MET A 191 9.79 -10.03 5.87
C MET A 191 9.92 -8.81 4.95
N THR A 192 8.95 -7.89 4.92
CA THR A 192 9.04 -6.66 4.14
C THR A 192 10.23 -5.82 4.58
N ALA A 193 10.47 -5.74 5.89
CA ALA A 193 11.64 -5.05 6.43
C ALA A 193 12.95 -5.74 6.04
N GLN A 194 12.97 -7.08 5.98
CA GLN A 194 14.12 -7.86 5.52
C GLN A 194 14.41 -7.56 4.04
N TYR A 195 13.40 -7.68 3.16
CA TYR A 195 13.57 -7.38 1.74
C TYR A 195 14.01 -5.94 1.50
N LEU A 196 13.44 -4.97 2.21
CA LEU A 196 13.85 -3.58 2.11
C LEU A 196 15.32 -3.39 2.52
N ALA A 197 15.76 -4.02 3.60
CA ALA A 197 17.16 -3.97 4.04
C ALA A 197 18.10 -4.61 2.99
N ASP A 198 17.68 -5.72 2.38
CA ASP A 198 18.44 -6.40 1.32
C ASP A 198 18.53 -5.52 0.07
N PHE A 199 17.44 -4.86 -0.36
CA PHE A 199 17.45 -3.92 -1.48
C PHE A 199 18.30 -2.68 -1.19
N ASP A 200 18.24 -2.13 0.02
CA ASP A 200 19.09 -1.00 0.41
C ASP A 200 20.57 -1.41 0.39
N ALA A 201 20.92 -2.59 0.89
CA ALA A 201 22.28 -3.12 0.81
C ALA A 201 22.75 -3.32 -0.64
N GLN A 202 21.90 -3.83 -1.51
CA GLN A 202 22.20 -3.95 -2.94
C GLN A 202 22.38 -2.59 -3.61
N PHE A 203 21.52 -1.62 -3.29
CA PHE A 203 21.64 -0.24 -3.78
C PHE A 203 22.95 0.41 -3.31
N GLU A 204 23.37 0.16 -2.07
CA GLU A 204 24.67 0.63 -1.57
C GLU A 204 25.84 0.04 -2.37
N ARG A 205 25.82 -1.26 -2.68
CA ARG A 205 26.84 -1.89 -3.54
C ARG A 205 26.87 -1.28 -4.94
N LEU A 206 25.69 -0.99 -5.52
CA LEU A 206 25.58 -0.31 -6.81
C LEU A 206 26.13 1.12 -6.74
N ALA A 207 25.81 1.87 -5.69
CA ALA A 207 26.31 3.22 -5.45
C ALA A 207 27.84 3.25 -5.31
N GLU A 208 28.42 2.30 -4.59
CA GLU A 208 29.87 2.16 -4.50
C GLU A 208 30.52 1.88 -5.86
N ARG A 209 29.93 0.99 -6.67
CA ARG A 209 30.41 0.71 -8.03
C ARG A 209 30.34 1.96 -8.91
N TYR A 210 29.22 2.68 -8.85
CA TYR A 210 29.00 3.93 -9.56
C TYR A 210 30.08 4.97 -9.21
N ALA A 211 30.35 5.14 -7.91
CA ALA A 211 31.38 6.05 -7.43
C ALA A 211 32.80 5.61 -7.84
N LYS A 212 33.12 4.31 -7.72
CA LYS A 212 34.43 3.75 -8.15
C LYS A 212 34.68 3.98 -9.64
N ARG A 213 33.63 3.93 -10.47
CA ARG A 213 33.69 4.20 -11.91
C ARG A 213 33.52 5.68 -12.27
N GLN A 214 33.55 6.59 -11.30
CA GLN A 214 33.45 8.04 -11.51
C GLN A 214 32.17 8.46 -12.27
N GLY A 215 31.07 7.74 -12.07
CA GLY A 215 29.80 7.98 -12.74
C GLY A 215 29.64 7.32 -14.12
N CYS A 216 30.69 6.67 -14.63
CA CYS A 216 30.66 5.90 -15.89
C CYS A 216 30.08 4.48 -15.70
N LEU A 217 28.99 4.37 -14.94
CA LEU A 217 28.22 3.14 -14.82
C LEU A 217 26.82 3.41 -15.38
N GLU A 218 26.39 2.56 -16.31
CA GLU A 218 25.08 2.69 -16.92
C GLU A 218 23.99 2.33 -15.92
N LEU A 219 22.95 3.16 -15.89
CA LEU A 219 21.86 3.05 -14.94
C LEU A 219 20.53 3.09 -15.66
N ILE A 220 19.59 2.29 -15.18
CA ILE A 220 18.18 2.45 -15.56
C ILE A 220 17.71 3.87 -15.23
N PRO A 221 16.79 4.45 -16.02
CA PRO A 221 16.35 5.84 -15.85
C PRO A 221 15.90 6.17 -14.43
N GLU A 222 15.24 5.24 -13.73
CA GLU A 222 14.67 5.45 -12.41
C GLU A 222 15.72 5.58 -11.28
N LEU A 223 16.93 5.06 -11.49
CA LEU A 223 18.04 5.16 -10.53
C LEU A 223 18.94 6.37 -10.78
N GLN A 224 18.91 6.95 -11.98
CA GLN A 224 19.76 8.10 -12.31
C GLN A 224 19.55 9.29 -11.38
N PRO A 225 18.31 9.74 -11.06
CA PRO A 225 18.11 10.86 -10.15
C PRO A 225 18.68 10.58 -8.76
N ARG A 226 18.44 9.37 -8.23
CA ARG A 226 18.95 8.94 -6.91
C ARG A 226 20.47 8.95 -6.84
N MET A 227 21.15 8.55 -7.92
CA MET A 227 22.61 8.58 -7.97
C MET A 227 23.16 10.00 -8.16
N LYS A 228 22.51 10.83 -8.98
CA LYS A 228 22.87 12.25 -9.16
C LYS A 228 22.77 13.03 -7.85
N ASP A 229 21.68 12.84 -7.10
CA ASP A 229 21.48 13.50 -5.81
C ASP A 229 22.53 13.08 -4.78
N ARG A 230 22.92 11.80 -4.80
CA ARG A 230 23.93 11.25 -3.89
C ARG A 230 25.35 11.67 -4.24
N PHE A 231 25.67 11.77 -5.53
CA PHE A 231 27.01 12.09 -6.04
C PHE A 231 26.97 13.26 -7.04
N PRO A 232 26.63 14.48 -6.57
CA PRO A 232 26.35 15.62 -7.46
C PRO A 232 27.55 16.11 -8.30
N GLY A 233 28.76 15.62 -8.01
CA GLY A 233 29.99 15.98 -8.73
C GLY A 233 30.50 14.91 -9.70
N LEU A 234 29.84 13.75 -9.82
CA LEU A 234 30.21 12.73 -10.79
C LEU A 234 29.49 12.99 -12.12
N LEU A 235 30.24 12.99 -13.23
CA LEU A 235 29.66 13.17 -14.56
C LEU A 235 28.78 11.97 -14.88
N VAL A 236 27.52 12.23 -15.23
CA VAL A 236 26.74 11.27 -16.01
C VAL A 236 27.18 11.47 -17.44
N VAL A 237 27.77 10.45 -18.06
CA VAL A 237 27.84 10.42 -19.51
C VAL A 237 26.40 10.39 -19.98
N GLU A 238 25.86 11.56 -20.34
CA GLU A 238 24.59 11.62 -21.05
C GLU A 238 24.82 10.81 -22.32
N SER A 239 24.19 9.65 -22.41
CA SER A 239 24.12 8.87 -23.63
C SER A 239 23.35 9.72 -24.63
N GLU A 240 24.04 10.68 -25.26
CA GLU A 240 23.52 11.44 -26.38
C GLU A 240 23.11 10.44 -27.45
N GLY A 241 21.82 10.44 -27.78
CA GLY A 241 21.25 9.57 -28.78
C GLY A 241 22.00 9.70 -30.10
N LEU A 242 22.55 8.57 -30.57
CA LEU A 242 22.98 8.35 -31.94
C LEU A 242 22.09 7.29 -32.58
#